data_AF-A0A6F9B7Z5-F1
#
_entry.id   AF-A0A6F9B7Z5-F1
#
_cell.length_a   1.000
_cell.length_b   1.000
_cell.length_c   1.000
_cell.angle_alpha   90.00
_cell.angle_beta   90.00
_cell.angle_gamma   90.00
#
_symmetry.space_group_name_H-M   'P 1'
#
loop_
_entity.id
_entity.type
_entity.pdbx_description
1 polymer ?
#
loop_
_entity_poly.entity_id
_entity_poly.type
_entity_poly.pdbx_seq_one_letter_code
_entity_poly.pdbx_strand_id
1 'polypeptide(L)'
;MLVRILVLLYLAGAPALAQTLCQPNASNGYMVRISIKTALGNQAYEWNENEMFLFRATMAFAMRRYYETKTYNVDNIIVCDQTPRVSFWFVVTSPDNAAMLTPKADVEKAVSMSRNRINNAFLLTDRTLEFLGIDPTLVEPVNPNTPPWLIVFGVVIGAVCAGIIVMLVSSLLQKRRKEKGIVEDGQDEEDRQMKGVENGNILDGSYNRGFTDDDRFTKL
;
A
#
# COMPACT_ATOMS: atom_id res chain seq x y z
N MET A 1 49.59 39.51 -22.14
CA MET A 1 48.19 39.73 -22.58
C MET A 1 47.61 38.54 -23.34
N LEU A 2 48.40 37.84 -24.17
CA LEU A 2 47.96 36.63 -24.91
C LEU A 2 47.43 35.48 -24.03
N VAL A 3 48.04 35.23 -22.87
CA VAL A 3 47.60 34.15 -21.94
C VAL A 3 46.21 34.42 -21.38
N ARG A 4 45.86 35.69 -21.10
CA ARG A 4 44.51 36.06 -20.61
C ARG A 4 43.45 35.91 -21.71
N ILE A 5 43.81 36.13 -22.97
CA ILE A 5 42.90 35.96 -24.12
C ILE A 5 42.68 34.46 -24.42
N LEU A 6 43.72 33.63 -24.29
CA LEU A 6 43.60 32.17 -24.44
C LEU A 6 42.75 31.53 -23.35
N VAL A 7 42.83 32.02 -22.11
CA VAL A 7 41.98 31.57 -20.99
C VAL A 7 40.52 31.96 -21.23
N LEU A 8 40.24 33.15 -21.76
CA LEU A 8 38.87 33.60 -22.06
C LEU A 8 38.22 32.80 -23.21
N LEU A 9 38.99 32.36 -24.21
CA LEU A 9 38.50 31.49 -25.29
C LEU A 9 38.21 30.06 -24.81
N TYR A 10 38.97 29.53 -23.85
CA TYR A 10 38.75 28.19 -23.28
C TYR A 10 37.49 28.12 -22.39
N LEU A 11 37.18 29.19 -21.66
CA LEU A 11 36.01 29.26 -20.77
C LEU A 11 34.67 29.44 -21.52
N ALA A 12 34.69 30.00 -22.73
CA ALA A 12 33.47 30.21 -23.53
C ALA A 12 33.06 28.99 -24.39
N GLY A 13 33.96 28.01 -24.60
CA GLY A 13 33.71 26.86 -25.49
C GLY A 13 32.99 25.67 -24.84
N ALA A 14 33.04 25.54 -23.51
CA ALA A 14 32.46 24.41 -22.79
C ALA A 14 30.91 24.39 -22.73
N PRO A 15 30.18 25.50 -22.50
CA PRO A 15 28.73 25.43 -22.38
C PRO A 15 27.99 25.26 -23.72
N ALA A 16 28.63 25.61 -24.85
CA ALA A 16 28.00 25.55 -26.17
C ALA A 16 27.79 24.11 -26.69
N LEU A 17 28.69 23.17 -26.35
CA LEU A 17 28.54 21.76 -26.72
C LEU A 17 27.39 21.08 -25.95
N ALA A 18 27.22 21.38 -24.67
CA ALA A 18 26.14 20.79 -23.88
C ALA A 18 24.74 21.20 -24.39
N GLN A 19 24.59 22.44 -24.86
CA GLN A 19 23.32 22.96 -25.37
C GLN A 19 22.94 22.43 -26.76
N THR A 20 23.90 21.95 -27.56
CA THR A 20 23.61 21.36 -28.89
C THR A 20 23.23 19.88 -28.81
N LEU A 21 23.79 19.12 -27.86
CA LEU A 21 23.47 17.70 -27.69
C LEU A 21 22.11 17.45 -27.04
N CYS A 22 21.60 18.41 -26.27
CA CYS A 22 20.45 18.27 -25.42
C CYS A 22 19.39 19.30 -25.81
N GLN A 23 18.71 19.03 -26.92
CA GLN A 23 17.55 19.78 -27.37
C GLN A 23 16.26 19.16 -26.81
N PRO A 24 15.22 19.97 -26.54
CA PRO A 24 13.90 19.43 -26.22
C PRO A 24 13.43 18.52 -27.35
N ASN A 25 12.95 17.32 -27.00
CA ASN A 25 12.61 16.24 -27.95
C ASN A 25 13.78 15.68 -28.78
N ALA A 26 15.04 15.84 -28.35
CA ALA A 26 16.15 15.14 -28.98
C ALA A 26 15.88 13.64 -29.03
N SER A 27 16.27 12.99 -30.14
CA SER A 27 16.02 11.57 -30.38
C SER A 27 16.59 10.67 -29.29
N ASN A 28 17.61 11.11 -28.54
CA ASN A 28 18.25 10.40 -27.44
C ASN A 28 17.95 10.97 -26.04
N GLY A 29 17.09 12.00 -25.96
CA GLY A 29 16.67 12.62 -24.70
C GLY A 29 15.49 11.92 -24.06
N TYR A 30 15.45 11.98 -22.73
CA TYR A 30 14.34 11.55 -21.91
C TYR A 30 13.80 12.73 -21.10
N MET A 31 12.49 12.87 -21.09
CA MET A 31 11.83 13.86 -20.26
C MET A 31 11.46 13.24 -18.91
N VAL A 32 11.88 13.90 -17.84
CA VAL A 32 11.56 13.50 -16.46
C VAL A 32 10.50 14.44 -15.92
N ARG A 33 9.49 13.87 -15.27
CA ARG A 33 8.45 14.61 -14.55
C ARG A 33 8.43 14.19 -13.10
N ILE A 34 8.54 15.18 -12.22
CA ILE A 34 8.61 14.96 -10.79
C ILE A 34 7.41 15.63 -10.11
N SER A 35 6.64 14.84 -9.36
CA SER A 35 5.46 15.30 -8.62
C SER A 35 5.69 15.21 -7.11
N ILE A 36 6.62 16.03 -6.60
CA ILE A 36 7.07 16.00 -5.19
C ILE A 36 5.92 16.29 -4.21
N LYS A 37 5.14 17.35 -4.48
CA LYS A 37 3.98 17.72 -3.64
C LYS A 37 2.91 16.63 -3.59
N THR A 38 2.70 15.92 -4.70
CA THR A 38 1.74 14.80 -4.75
C THR A 38 2.24 13.61 -3.94
N ALA A 39 3.56 13.35 -3.92
CA ALA A 39 4.16 12.24 -3.20
C ALA A 39 4.21 12.48 -1.68
N LEU A 40 4.64 13.67 -1.26
CA LEU A 40 5.05 13.95 0.12
C LEU A 40 4.13 14.93 0.85
N GLY A 41 3.18 15.56 0.15
CA GLY A 41 2.23 16.52 0.73
C GLY A 41 2.95 17.65 1.46
N ASN A 42 2.75 17.71 2.78
CA ASN A 42 3.31 18.75 3.64
C ASN A 42 4.80 18.56 3.96
N GLN A 43 5.38 17.39 3.69
CA GLN A 43 6.80 17.10 3.88
C GLN A 43 7.60 17.22 2.57
N ALA A 44 7.03 17.86 1.55
CA ALA A 44 7.69 18.05 0.26
C ALA A 44 8.93 18.93 0.39
N TYR A 45 10.08 18.40 0.00
CA TYR A 45 11.31 19.16 -0.12
C TYR A 45 11.29 20.06 -1.37
N GLU A 46 12.15 21.07 -1.37
CA GLU A 46 12.32 21.99 -2.49
C GLU A 46 13.30 21.42 -3.51
N TRP A 47 12.95 21.50 -4.80
CA TRP A 47 13.85 21.07 -5.86
C TRP A 47 14.89 22.14 -6.16
N ASN A 48 16.09 21.97 -5.60
CA ASN A 48 17.22 22.90 -5.71
C ASN A 48 18.40 22.27 -6.48
N GLU A 49 19.53 22.98 -6.53
CA GLU A 49 20.75 22.52 -7.21
C GLU A 49 21.33 21.25 -6.57
N ASN A 50 21.16 21.05 -5.26
CA ASN A 50 21.62 19.86 -4.56
C ASN A 50 20.81 18.63 -4.99
N GLU A 51 19.48 18.76 -5.10
CA GLU A 51 18.61 17.71 -5.62
C GLU A 51 18.91 17.40 -7.09
N MET A 52 19.21 18.43 -7.89
CA MET A 52 19.66 18.26 -9.26
C MET A 52 20.99 17.50 -9.34
N PHE A 53 21.95 17.83 -8.47
CA PHE A 53 23.21 17.10 -8.37
C PHE A 53 22.99 15.64 -7.96
N LEU A 54 22.12 15.41 -6.97
CA LEU A 54 21.73 14.06 -6.53
C LEU A 54 21.08 13.28 -7.68
N PHE A 55 20.25 13.93 -8.49
CA PHE A 55 19.64 13.30 -9.67
C PHE A 55 20.71 12.86 -10.66
N ARG A 56 21.63 13.75 -11.03
CA ARG A 56 22.72 13.40 -11.95
C ARG A 56 23.61 12.30 -11.37
N ALA A 57 23.89 12.30 -10.07
CA ALA A 57 24.67 11.26 -9.40
C ALA A 57 23.96 9.91 -9.37
N THR A 58 22.65 9.87 -9.10
CA THR A 58 21.85 8.63 -9.13
C THR A 58 21.74 8.06 -10.54
N MET A 59 21.63 8.92 -11.55
CA MET A 59 21.68 8.53 -12.96
C MET A 59 23.06 7.98 -13.35
N ALA A 60 24.15 8.65 -12.95
CA ALA A 60 25.51 8.14 -13.14
C ALA A 60 25.69 6.77 -12.49
N PHE A 61 25.17 6.60 -11.27
CA PHE A 61 25.18 5.33 -10.55
C PHE A 61 24.41 4.25 -11.33
N ALA A 62 23.23 4.54 -11.87
CA ALA A 62 22.46 3.60 -12.67
C ALA A 62 23.23 3.14 -13.92
N MET A 63 23.88 4.07 -14.62
CA MET A 63 24.71 3.77 -15.79
C MET A 63 25.95 2.92 -15.43
N ARG A 64 26.61 3.21 -14.30
CA ARG A 64 27.71 2.37 -13.78
C ARG A 64 27.25 0.97 -13.45
N ARG A 65 26.10 0.84 -12.79
CA ARG A 65 25.52 -0.47 -12.43
C ARG A 65 25.18 -1.29 -13.68
N TYR A 66 24.79 -0.65 -14.78
CA TYR A 66 24.45 -1.33 -16.02
C TYR A 66 25.69 -1.83 -16.78
N TYR A 67 26.72 -1.01 -16.94
CA TYR A 67 27.91 -1.39 -17.72
C TYR A 67 29.01 -2.07 -16.89
N GLU A 68 28.99 -1.94 -15.56
CA GLU A 68 29.92 -2.45 -14.53
C GLU A 68 31.40 -2.01 -14.66
N THR A 69 31.91 -1.92 -15.87
CA THR A 69 33.29 -1.64 -16.27
C THR A 69 33.54 -0.17 -16.57
N LYS A 70 32.50 0.59 -16.96
CA LYS A 70 32.59 1.99 -17.36
C LYS A 70 32.32 2.95 -16.21
N THR A 71 33.16 3.99 -16.09
CA THR A 71 33.10 5.00 -15.03
C THR A 71 32.30 6.23 -15.46
N TYR A 72 30.97 6.17 -15.37
CA TYR A 72 30.11 7.34 -15.60
C TYR A 72 30.19 8.34 -14.44
N ASN A 73 30.43 9.62 -14.71
CA ASN A 73 30.41 10.69 -13.72
C ASN A 73 29.18 11.58 -13.89
N VAL A 74 28.96 12.48 -12.92
CA VAL A 74 27.88 13.48 -12.96
C VAL A 74 27.93 14.33 -14.24
N ASP A 75 29.14 14.61 -14.74
CA ASP A 75 29.37 15.39 -15.97
C ASP A 75 28.87 14.70 -17.24
N ASN A 76 28.71 13.37 -17.21
CA ASN A 76 28.16 12.61 -18.34
C ASN A 76 26.64 12.71 -18.45
N ILE A 77 25.98 13.30 -17.44
CA ILE A 77 24.52 13.50 -17.41
C ILE A 77 24.25 14.97 -17.66
N ILE A 78 23.83 15.27 -18.89
CA ILE A 78 23.49 16.63 -19.30
C ILE A 78 21.99 16.81 -19.10
N VAL A 79 21.60 17.89 -18.41
CA VAL A 79 20.22 18.24 -18.11
C VAL A 79 19.87 19.58 -18.76
N CYS A 80 18.69 19.68 -19.38
CA CYS A 80 18.22 20.84 -20.13
C CYS A 80 16.74 21.12 -19.88
N ASP A 81 16.30 22.33 -20.24
CA ASP A 81 14.90 22.78 -20.18
C ASP A 81 14.22 22.50 -18.84
N GLN A 82 14.87 22.91 -17.76
CA GLN A 82 14.29 22.84 -16.43
C GLN A 82 13.12 23.81 -16.30
N THR A 83 11.95 23.27 -15.95
CA THR A 83 10.74 24.05 -15.70
C THR A 83 10.49 24.26 -14.21
N PRO A 84 9.69 25.28 -13.83
CA PRO A 84 9.29 25.51 -12.43
C PRO A 84 8.48 24.36 -11.80
N ARG A 85 7.80 23.54 -12.62
CA ARG A 85 7.04 22.37 -12.16
C ARG A 85 7.94 21.13 -11.97
N VAL A 86 9.26 21.30 -11.99
CA VAL A 86 10.23 20.21 -11.89
C VAL A 86 10.03 19.18 -12.99
N SER A 87 10.08 19.67 -14.24
CA SER A 87 10.28 18.82 -15.41
C SER A 87 11.54 19.26 -16.13
N PHE A 88 12.33 18.32 -16.62
CA PHE A 88 13.53 18.61 -17.38
C PHE A 88 13.83 17.46 -18.33
N TRP A 89 14.61 17.76 -19.36
CA TRP A 89 15.17 16.76 -20.26
C TRP A 89 16.55 16.36 -19.78
N PHE A 90 16.91 15.09 -19.93
CA PHE A 90 18.29 14.67 -19.74
C PHE A 90 18.75 13.77 -20.89
N VAL A 91 20.05 13.83 -21.16
CA VAL A 91 20.78 12.94 -22.06
C VAL A 91 22.01 12.40 -21.36
N VAL A 92 22.45 11.22 -21.77
CA VAL A 92 23.65 10.58 -21.23
C VAL A 92 24.70 10.50 -22.33
N THR A 93 25.92 10.95 -22.02
CA THR A 93 27.09 10.85 -22.90
C THR A 93 27.99 9.71 -22.47
N SER A 94 28.79 9.20 -23.42
CA SER A 94 29.81 8.20 -23.14
C SER A 94 30.92 8.79 -22.25
N PRO A 95 31.45 8.04 -21.26
CA PRO A 95 32.57 8.51 -20.44
C PRO A 95 33.85 8.74 -21.25
N ASP A 96 34.03 8.01 -22.34
CA ASP A 96 35.21 8.10 -23.20
C ASP A 96 35.15 9.28 -24.18
N ASN A 97 33.92 9.73 -24.52
CA ASN A 97 33.71 10.81 -25.47
C ASN A 97 32.41 11.57 -25.17
N ALA A 98 32.55 12.81 -24.69
CA ALA A 98 31.43 13.69 -24.34
C ALA A 98 30.56 14.10 -25.55
N ALA A 99 31.05 13.97 -26.79
CA ALA A 99 30.26 14.24 -27.99
C ALA A 99 29.42 13.02 -28.42
N MET A 100 29.67 11.84 -27.86
CA MET A 100 28.96 10.61 -28.21
C MET A 100 27.85 10.36 -27.19
N LEU A 101 26.61 10.26 -27.67
CA LEU A 101 25.45 9.92 -26.85
C LEU A 101 25.33 8.41 -26.66
N THR A 102 24.95 8.01 -25.45
CA THR A 102 24.65 6.61 -25.15
C THR A 102 23.32 6.21 -25.80
N PRO A 103 23.22 4.99 -26.37
CA PRO A 103 21.97 4.51 -26.97
C PRO A 103 20.80 4.52 -25.98
N LYS A 104 19.61 4.89 -26.46
CA LYS A 104 18.38 4.92 -25.66
C LYS A 104 18.08 3.60 -24.95
N ALA A 105 18.16 2.48 -25.67
CA ALA A 105 17.86 1.16 -25.12
C ALA A 105 18.72 0.83 -23.89
N ASP A 106 19.99 1.26 -23.89
CA ASP A 106 20.90 1.05 -22.76
C ASP A 106 20.55 1.95 -21.57
N VAL A 107 20.22 3.22 -21.82
CA VAL A 107 19.79 4.15 -20.76
C VAL A 107 18.48 3.69 -20.14
N GLU A 108 17.51 3.28 -20.95
CA GLU A 108 16.23 2.75 -20.50
C GLU A 108 16.40 1.51 -19.62
N LYS A 109 17.22 0.55 -20.07
CA LYS A 109 17.51 -0.66 -19.31
C LYS A 109 18.25 -0.35 -18.01
N ALA A 110 19.22 0.56 -18.03
CA ALA A 110 19.95 1.01 -16.84
C ALA A 110 19.03 1.64 -15.78
N VAL A 111 18.12 2.52 -16.24
CA VAL A 111 17.11 3.18 -15.38
C VAL A 111 16.12 2.15 -14.85
N SER A 112 15.60 1.27 -15.70
CA SER A 112 14.67 0.20 -15.30
C SER A 112 15.28 -0.71 -14.22
N MET A 113 16.52 -1.17 -14.41
CA MET A 113 17.22 -2.01 -13.42
C MET A 113 17.48 -1.31 -12.08
N SER A 114 17.62 0.02 -12.09
CA SER A 114 17.92 0.82 -10.90
C SER A 114 16.71 1.58 -10.37
N ARG A 115 15.51 1.36 -10.94
CA ARG A 115 14.32 2.19 -10.71
C ARG A 115 13.93 2.27 -9.24
N ASN A 116 13.90 1.12 -8.56
CA ASN A 116 13.62 1.05 -7.12
C ASN A 116 14.61 1.88 -6.29
N ARG A 117 15.92 1.84 -6.62
CA ARG A 117 16.93 2.63 -5.92
C ARG A 117 16.79 4.13 -6.19
N ILE A 118 16.51 4.51 -7.43
CA ILE A 118 16.30 5.91 -7.82
C ILE A 118 15.08 6.48 -7.08
N ASN A 119 13.95 5.76 -7.12
CA ASN A 119 12.72 6.11 -6.42
C ASN A 119 12.96 6.32 -4.92
N ASN A 120 13.64 5.36 -4.28
CA ASN A 120 13.95 5.43 -2.84
C ASN A 120 14.89 6.59 -2.49
N ALA A 121 15.84 6.94 -3.37
CA ALA A 121 16.75 8.06 -3.13
C ALA A 121 16.02 9.41 -3.03
N PHE A 122 14.91 9.56 -3.75
CA PHE A 122 14.08 10.79 -3.75
C PHE A 122 12.82 10.69 -2.90
N LEU A 123 12.59 9.55 -2.23
CA LEU A 123 11.34 9.23 -1.53
C LEU A 123 10.11 9.35 -2.45
N LEU A 124 10.28 9.01 -3.73
CA LEU A 124 9.25 9.05 -4.75
C LEU A 124 8.88 7.63 -5.18
N THR A 125 7.69 7.50 -5.74
CA THR A 125 7.19 6.26 -6.36
C THR A 125 7.23 6.36 -7.89
N ASP A 126 7.04 5.23 -8.58
CA ASP A 126 6.98 5.16 -10.04
C ASP A 126 5.90 6.06 -10.67
N ARG A 127 4.86 6.42 -9.91
CA ARG A 127 3.79 7.33 -10.35
C ARG A 127 4.15 8.80 -10.18
N THR A 128 5.07 9.11 -9.27
CA THR A 128 5.43 10.48 -8.92
C THR A 128 6.76 10.90 -9.54
N LEU A 129 7.60 9.92 -9.92
CA LEU A 129 8.81 10.10 -10.71
C LEU A 129 8.64 9.36 -12.04
N GLU A 130 8.18 10.10 -13.05
CA GLU A 130 7.91 9.56 -14.37
C GLU A 130 9.07 9.85 -15.32
N PHE A 131 9.51 8.82 -16.03
CA PHE A 131 10.43 8.92 -17.15
C PHE A 131 9.62 8.66 -18.42
N LEU A 132 9.39 9.69 -19.25
CA LEU A 132 8.60 9.51 -20.47
C LEU A 132 9.31 8.54 -21.43
N GLY A 133 8.61 7.46 -21.78
CA GLY A 133 9.12 6.40 -22.65
C GLY A 133 9.85 5.27 -21.94
N ILE A 134 9.83 5.23 -20.59
CA ILE A 134 10.30 4.07 -19.81
C ILE A 134 9.15 3.60 -18.94
N ASP A 135 8.64 2.41 -19.24
CA ASP A 135 7.52 1.84 -18.48
C ASP A 135 7.90 1.67 -17.00
N PRO A 136 6.97 1.97 -16.07
CA PRO A 136 7.23 1.84 -14.65
C PRO A 136 7.40 0.37 -14.27
N THR A 137 8.30 0.09 -13.31
CA THR A 137 8.61 -1.27 -12.85
C THR A 137 7.56 -1.82 -11.89
N LEU A 138 6.28 -1.46 -12.08
CA LEU A 138 5.21 -1.89 -11.19
C LEU A 138 5.18 -3.42 -11.14
N VAL A 139 5.73 -3.96 -10.07
CA VAL A 139 5.39 -5.30 -9.60
C VAL A 139 3.87 -5.27 -9.46
N GLU A 140 3.19 -6.15 -10.20
CA GLU A 140 1.74 -6.28 -10.09
C GLU A 140 1.38 -6.35 -8.60
N PRO A 141 0.36 -5.58 -8.14
CA PRO A 141 -0.07 -5.65 -6.76
C PRO A 141 -0.23 -7.12 -6.39
N VAL A 142 0.49 -7.56 -5.35
CA VAL A 142 0.49 -8.96 -4.93
C VAL A 142 -0.95 -9.29 -4.52
N ASN A 143 -1.71 -9.86 -5.45
CA ASN A 143 -3.05 -10.30 -5.16
C ASN A 143 -2.90 -11.45 -4.15
N PRO A 144 -3.49 -11.35 -2.95
CA PRO A 144 -3.43 -12.46 -2.02
C PRO A 144 -4.02 -13.69 -2.71
N ASN A 145 -3.30 -14.82 -2.64
CA ASN A 145 -3.71 -16.07 -3.28
C ASN A 145 -5.11 -16.55 -2.84
N THR A 146 -5.60 -16.04 -1.71
CA THR A 146 -6.96 -16.26 -1.22
C THR A 146 -7.70 -14.93 -1.06
N PRO A 147 -8.93 -14.81 -1.60
CA PRO A 147 -9.76 -13.64 -1.37
C PRO A 147 -10.07 -13.44 0.13
N PRO A 148 -9.94 -12.22 0.69
CA PRO A 148 -10.17 -11.96 2.11
C PRO A 148 -11.57 -12.37 2.63
N TRP A 149 -12.59 -12.30 1.78
CA TRP A 149 -13.96 -12.70 2.15
C TRP A 149 -14.08 -14.19 2.48
N LEU A 150 -13.21 -15.04 1.91
CA LEU A 150 -13.23 -16.49 2.13
C LEU A 150 -12.72 -16.84 3.54
N ILE A 151 -11.79 -16.04 4.08
CA ILE A 151 -11.32 -16.13 5.46
C ILE A 151 -12.46 -15.76 6.42
N VAL A 152 -13.14 -14.63 6.16
CA VAL A 152 -14.29 -14.18 6.98
C VAL A 152 -15.41 -15.21 6.96
N PHE A 153 -15.74 -15.76 5.79
CA PHE A 153 -16.74 -16.81 5.64
C PHE A 153 -16.39 -18.06 6.46
N GLY A 154 -15.14 -18.52 6.39
CA GLY A 154 -14.68 -19.68 7.16
C GLY A 154 -14.81 -19.50 8.68
N VAL A 155 -14.46 -18.32 9.20
CA VAL A 155 -14.60 -18.01 10.63
C VAL A 155 -16.08 -17.99 11.05
N VAL A 156 -16.95 -17.37 10.26
CA VAL A 156 -18.40 -17.28 10.57
C VAL A 156 -19.03 -18.66 10.59
N ILE A 157 -18.82 -19.49 9.56
CA ILE A 157 -19.36 -20.85 9.52
C ILE A 157 -18.78 -21.69 10.66
N GLY A 158 -17.48 -21.56 10.96
CA GLY A 158 -16.85 -22.25 12.08
C GLY A 158 -17.51 -21.93 13.42
N ALA A 159 -17.77 -20.65 13.69
CA ALA A 159 -18.45 -20.20 14.92
C ALA A 159 -19.89 -20.70 15.00
N VAL A 160 -20.63 -20.67 13.88
CA VAL A 160 -22.01 -21.17 13.81
C VAL A 160 -22.06 -22.68 14.07
N CYS A 161 -21.19 -23.46 13.42
CA CYS A 161 -21.11 -24.90 13.63
C CYS A 161 -20.72 -25.25 15.07
N ALA A 162 -19.74 -24.55 15.65
CA ALA A 162 -19.36 -24.74 17.05
C ALA A 162 -20.53 -24.42 17.99
N GLY A 163 -21.27 -23.34 17.73
CA GLY A 163 -22.48 -22.98 18.47
C GLY A 163 -23.55 -24.07 18.43
N ILE A 164 -23.83 -24.63 17.25
CA ILE A 164 -24.80 -25.72 17.07
C ILE A 164 -24.37 -26.97 17.83
N ILE A 165 -23.09 -27.37 17.73
CA ILE A 165 -22.56 -28.54 18.42
C ILE A 165 -22.69 -28.38 19.94
N VAL A 166 -22.30 -27.22 20.48
CA VAL A 166 -22.46 -26.93 21.91
C VAL A 166 -23.94 -27.01 22.31
N MET A 167 -24.85 -26.42 21.51
CA MET A 167 -26.28 -26.45 21.83
C MET A 167 -26.85 -27.88 21.87
N LEU A 168 -26.47 -28.74 20.92
CA LEU A 168 -26.91 -30.14 20.87
C LEU A 168 -26.35 -30.94 22.04
N VAL A 169 -25.05 -30.79 22.35
CA VAL A 169 -24.39 -31.48 23.46
C VAL A 169 -24.99 -31.04 24.80
N SER A 170 -25.21 -29.74 25.01
CA SER A 170 -25.88 -29.21 26.20
C SER A 170 -27.31 -29.72 26.34
N SER A 171 -28.07 -29.79 25.24
CA SER A 171 -29.45 -30.31 25.25
C SER A 171 -29.51 -31.79 25.63
N LEU A 172 -28.57 -32.60 25.14
CA LEU A 172 -28.46 -34.02 25.50
C LEU A 172 -27.99 -34.21 26.94
N LEU A 173 -27.00 -33.43 27.40
CA LEU A 173 -26.54 -33.44 28.79
C LEU A 173 -27.65 -33.03 29.77
N GLN A 174 -28.46 -32.02 29.42
CA GLN A 174 -29.62 -31.62 30.23
C GLN A 174 -30.68 -32.71 30.27
N LYS A 175 -30.97 -33.38 29.16
CA LYS A 175 -31.90 -34.52 29.13
C LYS A 175 -31.40 -35.69 29.98
N ARG A 176 -30.10 -35.99 29.94
CA ARG A 176 -29.46 -37.00 30.79
C ARG A 176 -29.40 -36.61 32.26
N ARG A 177 -29.25 -35.32 32.59
CA ARG A 177 -29.38 -34.80 33.96
C ARG A 177 -30.81 -34.85 34.48
N LYS A 178 -31.81 -34.64 33.62
CA LYS A 178 -33.24 -34.83 33.97
C LYS A 178 -33.61 -36.31 34.16
N GLU A 179 -33.01 -37.23 33.38
CA GLU A 179 -33.14 -38.68 33.61
C GLU A 179 -32.43 -39.16 34.89
N LYS A 180 -31.26 -38.57 35.22
CA LYS A 180 -30.50 -38.91 36.43
C LYS A 180 -30.98 -38.17 37.69
N GLY A 181 -31.69 -37.06 37.55
CA GLY A 181 -32.27 -36.26 38.64
C GLY A 181 -33.61 -36.77 39.19
N ILE A 182 -34.03 -37.99 38.84
CA ILE A 182 -35.13 -38.70 39.51
C ILE A 182 -34.57 -39.70 40.56
N VAL A 183 -33.24 -39.81 40.71
CA VAL A 183 -32.60 -40.75 41.65
C VAL A 183 -31.87 -40.06 42.83
N GLU A 184 -31.83 -38.72 42.89
CA GLU A 184 -31.42 -38.00 44.11
C GLU A 184 -32.57 -37.09 44.56
N ASP A 185 -33.56 -37.71 45.19
CA ASP A 185 -34.31 -37.07 46.27
C ASP A 185 -33.60 -37.47 47.57
N GLY A 186 -32.92 -36.51 48.19
CA GLY A 186 -32.30 -36.68 49.50
C GLY A 186 -31.03 -35.85 49.69
N GLN A 187 -31.19 -34.70 50.36
CA GLN A 187 -30.14 -33.96 51.11
C GLN A 187 -29.11 -33.23 50.21
N ASP A 188 -28.97 -31.91 50.15
CA ASP A 188 -29.06 -30.86 51.17
C ASP A 188 -29.44 -29.52 50.52
N GLU A 189 -30.59 -28.95 50.89
CA GLU A 189 -30.85 -27.50 50.78
C GLU A 189 -30.89 -26.91 52.19
N GLU A 190 -29.79 -27.05 52.93
CA GLU A 190 -29.41 -26.12 54.00
C GLU A 190 -28.43 -25.09 53.43
N ASP A 191 -28.93 -24.15 52.63
CA ASP A 191 -28.28 -22.85 52.49
C ASP A 191 -29.23 -21.84 51.82
N ARG A 192 -30.19 -21.35 52.63
CA ARG A 192 -30.65 -19.94 52.66
C ARG A 192 -31.78 -19.78 53.66
N GLN A 193 -31.42 -19.97 54.94
CA GLN A 193 -32.20 -19.48 56.05
C GLN A 193 -32.35 -17.95 55.98
N MET A 194 -33.61 -17.53 55.96
CA MET A 194 -34.18 -16.29 56.52
C MET A 194 -33.33 -15.01 56.53
N LYS A 195 -33.79 -14.00 55.78
CA LYS A 195 -34.12 -12.68 56.36
C LYS A 195 -34.89 -11.81 55.35
N GLY A 196 -36.11 -11.37 55.71
CA GLY A 196 -36.67 -10.17 55.09
C GLY A 196 -38.19 -10.04 54.99
N VAL A 197 -38.85 -9.83 56.13
CA VAL A 197 -39.96 -8.86 56.32
C VAL A 197 -41.36 -9.19 55.76
N GLU A 198 -42.29 -9.31 56.71
CA GLU A 198 -43.76 -9.28 56.58
C GLU A 198 -44.28 -7.96 56.00
N ASN A 199 -45.33 -8.01 55.15
CA ASN A 199 -46.62 -7.31 55.39
C ASN A 199 -47.53 -7.35 54.14
N GLY A 200 -48.77 -7.83 54.33
CA GLY A 200 -49.98 -7.14 53.85
C GLY A 200 -50.62 -7.53 52.51
N ASN A 201 -51.86 -8.01 52.62
CA ASN A 201 -53.03 -7.84 51.72
C ASN A 201 -53.30 -8.81 50.54
N ILE A 202 -54.26 -9.71 50.82
CA ILE A 202 -55.52 -10.05 50.11
C ILE A 202 -55.70 -9.53 48.65
N LEU A 203 -56.06 -10.48 47.77
CA LEU A 203 -57.08 -10.49 46.68
C LEU A 203 -56.52 -11.17 45.42
N ASP A 204 -57.00 -12.38 45.09
CA ASP A 204 -57.93 -12.64 43.97
C ASP A 204 -57.17 -12.63 42.62
N GLY A 205 -56.93 -13.74 41.91
CA GLY A 205 -57.90 -14.72 41.43
C GLY A 205 -57.99 -14.57 39.90
N SER A 206 -57.51 -15.54 39.13
CA SER A 206 -58.04 -15.80 37.78
C SER A 206 -57.58 -17.16 37.24
N TYR A 207 -58.58 -17.99 36.96
CA TYR A 207 -58.49 -19.36 36.48
C TYR A 207 -58.17 -19.45 34.98
N ASN A 208 -57.42 -20.49 34.59
CA ASN A 208 -57.22 -20.90 33.20
C ASN A 208 -58.54 -21.41 32.59
N ARG A 209 -58.95 -20.85 31.44
CA ARG A 209 -60.03 -21.39 30.60
C ARG A 209 -59.49 -21.64 29.20
N GLY A 210 -59.57 -22.88 28.75
CA GLY A 210 -59.36 -23.20 27.35
C GLY A 210 -59.33 -24.68 27.07
N PHE A 211 -60.42 -25.40 27.38
CA PHE A 211 -60.99 -26.48 26.55
C PHE A 211 -62.18 -27.10 27.28
N THR A 212 -63.39 -26.86 26.77
CA THR A 212 -64.52 -27.80 26.89
C THR A 212 -65.57 -27.41 25.84
N ASP A 213 -65.62 -28.23 24.80
CA ASP A 213 -66.75 -28.33 23.87
C ASP A 213 -67.98 -28.81 24.63
N ASP A 214 -69.13 -28.23 24.30
CA ASP A 214 -70.39 -28.93 23.99
C ASP A 214 -71.55 -27.95 24.13
N ASP A 215 -72.19 -27.59 23.02
CA ASP A 215 -73.62 -27.26 23.01
C ASP A 215 -74.21 -27.54 21.63
N ARG A 216 -74.50 -28.84 21.45
CA ARG A 216 -75.70 -29.35 20.78
C ARG A 216 -76.92 -28.62 21.38
N PHE A 217 -77.74 -27.93 20.58
CA PHE A 217 -79.21 -28.05 20.53
C PHE A 217 -79.84 -26.98 19.61
N THR A 218 -80.25 -27.45 18.43
CA THR A 218 -81.39 -27.06 17.58
C THR A 218 -82.39 -25.99 18.07
N LYS A 219 -82.85 -25.12 17.14
CA LYS A 219 -84.29 -24.98 16.82
C LYS A 219 -84.59 -24.30 15.46
N LEU A 220 -85.37 -25.05 14.66
CA LEU A 220 -86.33 -24.72 13.58
C LEU A 220 -85.89 -23.86 12.40
#